data_AF-A0A961GNW2-F1
#
_entry.id   AF-A0A961GNW2-F1
#
_cell.length_a   1.000
_cell.length_b   1.000
_cell.length_c   1.000
_cell.angle_alpha   90.00
_cell.angle_beta   90.00
_cell.angle_gamma   90.00
#
_symmetry.space_group_name_H-M   'P 1'
#
loop_
_entity.id
_entity.type
_entity.pdbx_description
1 polymer ?
#
loop_
_entity_poly.entity_id
_entity_poly.type
_entity_poly.pdbx_seq_one_letter_code
_entity_poly.pdbx_strand_id
1 'polypeptide(L)'
;MQRVALVCPKAVLRDMLVQVADAGVVEIDRATSDANPGESPDSCLRAAAPDLGDLERAGRSELLAGEAELRSYADGAVVRDEIAALAGWVPTTELPALTSRLSDVGAGVVPITAPRGVDPPSLLHRGKDLRRSFTALVETYGSVPYADVDPSVLAGIAYVLMFGMMFGDAGHGALLVVLGFGMRAGRPRVLARFHKAWPFVVGSGLAAIVFGLLYGEFFGPTGVVPVLWLAPLDQPVTLMAVALGVGAVFLAGAQIVGTVNRWREGGWPLALSAPSGVAGGALLAGLGLIVLGANGRLGWLIVAGALVMVGGVALAYIGFLAAAGRGAAAVTQASVEVFDAVLRVGANLVSFTRLAAFGLTHAALGKIVWDGTAGLWRSGGVLMAAAVMVFVVGNVLAFALEALVAGVQALRLEYYELFSRIFAGQGRPFRPWHVPTERTGTGELQSTISSTPIGANLGRKP
;
A
#
# COMPACT_ATOMS: atom_id res chain seq x y z
N MET A 1 15.45 -11.83 2.19
CA MET A 1 16.00 -11.62 3.53
C MET A 1 16.59 -12.91 4.02
N GLN A 2 17.86 -12.86 4.38
CA GLN A 2 18.56 -13.94 5.05
C GLN A 2 18.89 -13.46 6.46
N ARG A 3 18.65 -14.33 7.46
CA ARG A 3 19.16 -14.07 8.81
C ARG A 3 20.63 -14.43 8.85
N VAL A 4 21.44 -13.54 9.40
CA VAL A 4 22.89 -13.67 9.47
C VAL A 4 23.39 -13.40 10.89
N ALA A 5 24.47 -14.07 11.27
CA ALA A 5 25.30 -13.72 12.39
C ALA A 5 26.59 -13.08 11.85
N LEU A 6 26.84 -11.84 12.23
CA LEU A 6 28.11 -11.16 12.04
C LEU A 6 29.04 -11.63 13.16
N VAL A 7 30.19 -12.20 12.82
CA VAL A 7 31.13 -12.80 13.78
C VAL A 7 32.49 -12.15 13.58
N CYS A 8 33.10 -11.67 14.67
CA CYS A 8 34.43 -11.06 14.62
C CYS A 8 35.19 -11.29 15.94
N PRO A 9 36.53 -11.19 15.93
CA PRO A 9 37.28 -11.06 17.17
C PRO A 9 36.89 -9.79 17.92
N LYS A 10 36.85 -9.84 19.26
CA LYS A 10 36.44 -8.70 20.11
C LYS A 10 37.24 -7.41 19.82
N ALA A 11 38.53 -7.55 19.49
CA ALA A 11 39.41 -6.43 19.13
C ALA A 11 38.97 -5.68 17.87
N VAL A 12 38.19 -6.33 16.99
CA VAL A 12 37.82 -5.83 15.65
C VAL A 12 36.33 -5.48 15.56
N LEU A 13 35.59 -5.62 16.67
CA LEU A 13 34.14 -5.39 16.72
C LEU A 13 33.75 -3.98 16.27
N ARG A 14 34.55 -2.98 16.65
CA ARG A 14 34.32 -1.59 16.25
C ARG A 14 34.44 -1.41 14.74
N ASP A 15 35.54 -1.88 14.16
CA ASP A 15 35.81 -1.69 12.73
C ASP A 15 34.81 -2.47 11.86
N MET A 16 34.37 -3.64 12.34
CA MET A 16 33.25 -4.38 11.75
C MET A 16 31.96 -3.54 11.75
N LEU A 17 31.58 -2.94 12.88
CA LEU A 17 30.38 -2.10 12.99
C LEU A 17 30.45 -0.86 12.10
N VAL A 18 31.63 -0.24 11.96
CA VAL A 18 31.83 0.88 11.04
C VAL A 18 31.60 0.47 9.59
N GLN A 19 32.13 -0.68 9.16
CA GLN A 19 31.89 -1.20 7.81
C GLN A 19 30.41 -1.56 7.55
N VAL A 20 29.73 -2.07 8.58
CA VAL A 20 28.29 -2.37 8.52
C VAL A 20 27.47 -1.09 8.38
N ALA A 21 27.79 -0.06 9.17
CA ALA A 21 27.12 1.25 9.11
C ALA A 21 27.38 1.96 7.77
N ASP A 22 28.60 1.87 7.22
CA ASP A 22 28.93 2.41 5.89
C ASP A 22 28.22 1.65 4.76
N ALA A 23 28.04 0.34 4.92
CA ALA A 23 27.33 -0.46 3.93
C ALA A 23 25.83 -0.12 3.92
N GLY A 24 25.21 0.09 5.09
CA GLY A 24 23.79 0.43 5.17
C GLY A 24 22.86 -0.68 4.68
N VAL A 25 23.29 -1.94 4.80
CA VAL A 25 22.58 -3.12 4.27
C VAL A 25 22.14 -4.12 5.34
N VAL A 26 22.45 -3.85 6.61
CA VAL A 26 22.19 -4.78 7.73
C VAL A 26 21.26 -4.12 8.74
N GLU A 27 20.18 -4.83 9.09
CA GLU A 27 19.38 -4.50 10.27
C GLU A 27 19.85 -5.39 11.44
N ILE A 28 20.47 -4.79 12.46
CA ILE A 28 21.01 -5.50 13.63
C ILE A 28 19.90 -5.69 14.68
N ASP A 29 19.76 -6.90 15.23
CA ASP A 29 18.84 -7.19 16.33
C ASP A 29 19.32 -6.45 17.61
N ARG A 30 18.48 -5.59 18.20
CA ARG A 30 18.78 -4.93 19.49
C ARG A 30 18.30 -5.78 20.67
N ALA A 31 19.11 -5.84 21.73
CA ALA A 31 18.81 -6.62 22.95
C ALA A 31 17.80 -5.93 23.90
N THR A 32 17.54 -4.62 23.76
CA THR A 32 16.65 -3.84 24.64
C THR A 32 15.48 -3.23 23.85
N SER A 33 14.26 -3.51 24.31
CA SER A 33 12.97 -3.14 23.71
C SER A 33 12.55 -1.67 23.96
N ASP A 34 13.32 -0.90 24.72
CA ASP A 34 12.90 0.43 25.19
C ASP A 34 13.79 1.55 24.65
N ALA A 35 13.58 1.91 23.38
CA ALA A 35 13.80 3.28 22.90
C ALA A 35 13.23 3.45 21.50
N ASN A 36 12.20 4.29 21.38
CA ASN A 36 11.80 4.91 20.13
C ASN A 36 13.02 5.64 19.51
N PRO A 37 13.14 5.74 18.18
CA PRO A 37 14.34 6.23 17.53
C PRO A 37 14.56 7.71 17.86
N GLY A 38 15.57 7.98 18.66
CA GLY A 38 16.37 9.18 18.48
C GLY A 38 17.40 8.88 17.39
N GLU A 39 16.96 8.76 16.13
CA GLU A 39 17.87 9.07 15.01
C GLU A 39 18.30 10.50 15.29
N SER A 40 19.51 10.68 15.82
CA SER A 40 20.11 11.99 15.92
C SER A 40 20.41 12.38 14.48
N PRO A 41 19.73 13.39 13.90
CA PRO A 41 19.77 13.64 12.46
C PRO A 41 21.17 13.96 11.92
N ASP A 42 22.12 14.20 12.83
CA ASP A 42 23.50 14.58 12.53
C ASP A 42 24.53 13.55 13.05
N SER A 43 24.20 12.26 13.27
CA SER A 43 25.20 11.27 13.72
C SER A 43 26.19 10.90 12.59
N CYS A 44 27.49 10.86 12.91
CA CYS A 44 28.56 10.49 11.97
C CYS A 44 29.62 9.62 12.66
N LEU A 45 30.27 8.72 11.91
CA LEU A 45 31.32 7.83 12.42
C LEU A 45 32.68 8.13 11.78
N ARG A 46 33.76 7.93 12.55
CA ARG A 46 35.13 7.92 12.01
C ARG A 46 35.63 6.50 11.81
N ALA A 47 36.39 6.31 10.72
CA ALA A 47 37.04 5.04 10.39
C ALA A 47 37.97 4.55 11.51
N ALA A 48 38.77 5.43 12.12
CA ALA A 48 39.62 5.11 13.27
C ALA A 48 38.94 5.48 14.61
N ALA A 49 39.26 4.75 15.68
CA ALA A 49 38.75 5.00 17.03
C ALA A 49 39.16 6.40 17.50
N PRO A 50 38.21 7.33 17.69
CA PRO A 50 38.54 8.69 18.13
C PRO A 50 38.74 8.74 19.64
N ASP A 51 39.60 9.65 20.11
CA ASP A 51 39.63 10.03 21.52
C ASP A 51 38.38 10.85 21.85
N LEU A 52 37.54 10.33 22.72
CA LEU A 52 36.29 10.97 23.14
C LEU A 52 36.54 12.30 23.87
N GLY A 53 37.65 12.39 24.62
CA GLY A 53 38.00 13.63 25.32
C GLY A 53 38.39 14.75 24.36
N ASP A 54 38.98 14.41 23.21
CA ASP A 54 39.28 15.37 22.15
C ASP A 54 38.02 15.80 21.40
N LEU A 55 37.07 14.88 21.17
CA LEU A 55 35.79 15.18 20.51
C LEU A 55 34.89 16.09 21.35
N GLU A 56 34.84 15.85 22.67
CA GLU A 56 34.09 16.69 23.62
C GLU A 56 34.68 18.10 23.70
N ARG A 57 36.01 18.22 23.73
CA ARG A 57 36.70 19.52 23.68
C ARG A 57 36.54 20.24 22.34
N ALA A 58 36.38 19.50 21.23
CA ALA A 58 36.18 20.07 19.89
C ALA A 58 34.72 20.41 19.56
N GLY A 59 33.76 20.14 20.45
CA GLY A 59 32.34 20.44 20.24
C GLY A 59 31.68 19.65 19.09
N ARG A 60 32.26 18.51 18.68
CA ARG A 60 31.76 17.68 17.56
C ARG A 60 30.69 16.70 18.08
N SER A 61 29.53 17.23 18.45
CA SER A 61 28.38 16.46 18.97
C SER A 61 27.90 15.35 18.01
N GLU A 62 28.05 15.57 16.71
CA GLU A 62 27.74 14.64 15.62
C GLU A 62 28.51 13.31 15.73
N LEU A 63 29.81 13.39 16.02
CA LEU A 63 30.69 12.22 16.15
C LEU A 63 30.55 11.51 17.50
N LEU A 64 30.23 12.28 18.56
CA LEU A 64 29.92 11.71 19.87
C LEU A 64 28.62 10.92 19.84
N ALA A 65 27.59 11.44 19.15
CA ALA A 65 26.32 10.74 18.95
C ALA A 65 26.51 9.43 18.15
N GLY A 66 27.30 9.47 17.06
CA GLY A 66 27.61 8.27 16.27
C GLY A 66 28.37 7.21 17.07
N GLU A 67 29.39 7.59 17.84
CA GLU A 67 30.16 6.63 18.65
C GLU A 67 29.34 6.08 19.83
N ALA A 68 28.44 6.88 20.43
CA ALA A 68 27.49 6.40 21.44
C ALA A 68 26.49 5.39 20.87
N GLU A 69 25.99 5.63 19.66
CA GLU A 69 25.13 4.69 18.95
C GLU A 69 25.86 3.38 18.64
N LEU A 70 27.09 3.45 18.13
CA LEU A 70 27.93 2.29 17.83
C LEU A 70 28.24 1.47 19.09
N ARG A 71 28.51 2.12 20.22
CA ARG A 71 28.66 1.45 21.52
C ARG A 71 27.40 0.73 21.96
N SER A 72 26.22 1.33 21.79
CA SER A 72 24.95 0.68 22.13
C SER A 72 24.72 -0.62 21.34
N TYR A 73 25.16 -0.67 20.08
CA TYR A 73 25.13 -1.88 19.27
C TYR A 73 26.21 -2.89 19.69
N ALA A 74 27.41 -2.41 20.05
CA ALA A 74 28.48 -3.26 20.55
C ALA A 74 28.13 -3.94 21.89
N ASP A 75 27.44 -3.23 22.78
CA ASP A 75 26.98 -3.75 24.08
C ASP A 75 25.88 -4.82 23.91
N GLY A 76 25.14 -4.79 22.80
CA GLY A 76 24.18 -5.82 22.41
C GLY A 76 24.81 -7.09 21.82
N ALA A 77 26.12 -7.11 21.60
CA ALA A 77 26.83 -8.27 21.03
C ALA A 77 26.95 -9.40 22.05
N VAL A 78 26.74 -10.64 21.60
CA VAL A 78 27.01 -11.82 22.41
C VAL A 78 28.51 -12.11 22.33
N VAL A 79 29.21 -11.93 23.44
CA VAL A 79 30.66 -12.19 23.54
C VAL A 79 30.90 -13.50 24.27
N ARG A 80 31.67 -14.41 23.65
CA ARG A 80 32.22 -15.60 24.29
C ARG A 80 33.73 -15.64 24.05
N ASP A 81 34.49 -15.70 25.13
CA ASP A 81 35.96 -15.66 25.10
C ASP A 81 36.46 -14.45 24.30
N GLU A 82 37.11 -14.68 23.16
CA GLU A 82 37.67 -13.64 22.27
C GLU A 82 36.78 -13.33 21.05
N ILE A 83 35.60 -13.95 20.94
CA ILE A 83 34.70 -13.83 19.78
C ILE A 83 33.44 -13.06 20.17
N ALA A 84 33.11 -12.04 19.38
CA ALA A 84 31.87 -11.29 19.45
C ALA A 84 30.96 -11.65 18.26
N ALA A 85 29.67 -11.82 18.54
CA ALA A 85 28.66 -12.11 17.52
C ALA A 85 27.43 -11.21 17.64
N LEU A 86 26.92 -10.75 16.51
CA LEU A 86 25.70 -9.95 16.38
C LEU A 86 24.75 -10.59 15.37
N ALA A 87 23.48 -10.74 15.74
CA ALA A 87 22.47 -11.25 14.83
C ALA A 87 21.81 -10.10 14.07
N GLY A 88 21.45 -10.34 12.81
CA GLY A 88 20.72 -9.36 12.00
C GLY A 88 20.13 -9.94 10.73
N TRP A 89 19.52 -9.06 9.95
CA TRP A 89 18.90 -9.37 8.67
C TRP A 89 19.58 -8.63 7.53
N VAL A 90 19.81 -9.34 6.43
CA VAL A 90 20.45 -8.79 5.23
C VAL A 90 19.70 -9.23 3.97
N PRO A 91 19.57 -8.36 2.95
CA PRO A 91 19.08 -8.76 1.64
C PRO A 91 19.98 -9.83 1.01
N THR A 92 19.37 -10.91 0.51
CA THR A 92 20.10 -12.06 -0.06
C THR A 92 20.97 -11.66 -1.27
N THR A 93 20.60 -10.59 -1.96
CA THR A 93 21.36 -9.99 -3.07
C THR A 93 22.63 -9.27 -2.64
N GLU A 94 22.66 -8.71 -1.43
CA GLU A 94 23.77 -7.89 -0.91
C GLU A 94 24.73 -8.69 -0.02
N LEU A 95 24.34 -9.92 0.34
CA LEU A 95 25.12 -10.86 1.12
C LEU A 95 26.56 -11.10 0.60
N PRO A 96 26.79 -11.32 -0.71
CA PRO A 96 28.15 -11.51 -1.24
C PRO A 96 29.03 -10.26 -1.08
N ALA A 97 28.46 -9.08 -1.33
CA ALA A 97 29.19 -7.80 -1.21
C ALA A 97 29.54 -7.49 0.24
N LEU A 98 28.61 -7.74 1.18
CA LEU A 98 28.84 -7.57 2.60
C LEU A 98 29.92 -8.53 3.12
N THR A 99 29.88 -9.79 2.68
CA THR A 99 30.88 -10.79 3.07
C THR A 99 32.28 -10.38 2.64
N SER A 100 32.44 -9.86 1.41
CA SER A 100 33.72 -9.35 0.91
C SER A 100 34.22 -8.13 1.69
N ARG A 101 33.33 -7.20 2.07
CA ARG A 101 33.72 -6.02 2.87
C ARG A 101 34.17 -6.39 4.28
N LEU A 102 33.52 -7.38 4.89
CA LEU A 102 33.81 -7.80 6.25
C LEU A 102 35.07 -8.68 6.34
N SER A 103 35.37 -9.46 5.31
CA SER A 103 36.61 -10.24 5.27
C SER A 103 37.87 -9.38 5.30
N ASP A 104 37.82 -8.17 4.74
CA ASP A 104 38.96 -7.24 4.73
C ASP A 104 39.36 -6.77 6.13
N VAL A 105 38.43 -6.83 7.08
CA VAL A 105 38.63 -6.45 8.49
C VAL A 105 38.78 -7.69 9.38
N GLY A 106 38.76 -8.90 8.83
CA GLY A 106 38.83 -10.15 9.61
C GLY A 106 37.52 -10.53 10.31
N ALA A 107 36.38 -10.00 9.84
CA ALA A 107 35.05 -10.38 10.27
C ALA A 107 34.38 -11.31 9.24
N GLY A 108 33.47 -12.16 9.72
CA GLY A 108 32.73 -13.12 8.91
C GLY A 108 31.23 -12.92 9.00
N VAL A 109 30.52 -13.29 7.91
CA VAL A 109 29.06 -13.36 7.87
C VAL A 109 28.64 -14.82 7.79
N VAL A 110 27.90 -15.29 8.79
CA VAL A 110 27.42 -16.67 8.85
C VAL A 110 25.90 -16.67 8.69
N PRO A 111 25.34 -17.32 7.65
CA PRO A 111 23.90 -17.51 7.55
C PRO A 111 23.39 -18.37 8.72
N ILE A 112 22.39 -17.89 9.43
CA ILE A 112 21.74 -18.63 10.53
C ILE A 112 20.28 -18.89 10.21
N THR A 113 19.74 -19.97 10.75
CA THR A 113 18.31 -20.28 10.62
C THR A 113 17.51 -19.34 11.51
N ALA A 114 16.46 -18.72 10.96
CA ALA A 114 15.55 -17.92 11.76
C ALA A 114 14.79 -18.82 12.77
N PRO A 115 14.66 -18.40 14.05
CA PRO A 115 13.80 -19.06 15.03
C PRO A 115 12.35 -19.07 14.54
N ARG A 116 11.62 -20.13 14.89
CA ARG A 116 10.20 -20.24 14.59
C ARG A 116 9.43 -19.11 15.27
N GLY A 117 8.60 -18.40 14.51
CA GLY A 117 7.77 -17.29 15.03
C GLY A 117 8.38 -15.89 14.93
N VAL A 118 9.61 -15.74 14.39
CA VAL A 118 10.17 -14.42 14.08
C VAL A 118 9.97 -14.13 12.60
N ASP A 119 9.08 -13.20 12.29
CA ASP A 119 8.85 -12.78 10.91
C ASP A 119 10.04 -11.99 10.37
N PRO A 120 10.59 -12.37 9.20
CA PRO A 120 11.64 -11.61 8.54
C PRO A 120 11.12 -10.20 8.17
N PRO A 121 12.00 -9.18 8.24
CA PRO A 121 11.63 -7.85 7.81
C PRO A 121 11.36 -7.82 6.30
N SER A 122 10.36 -7.06 5.87
CA SER A 122 10.02 -6.88 4.47
C SER A 122 10.76 -5.70 3.85
N LEU A 123 11.44 -5.98 2.74
CA LEU A 123 12.00 -4.97 1.86
C LEU A 123 11.18 -4.97 0.58
N LEU A 124 10.28 -3.99 0.47
CA LEU A 124 9.59 -3.70 -0.78
C LEU A 124 10.64 -3.15 -1.75
N HIS A 125 11.04 -3.98 -2.71
CA HIS A 125 11.97 -3.57 -3.75
C HIS A 125 11.36 -2.39 -4.51
N ARG A 126 12.03 -1.24 -4.47
CA ARG A 126 11.69 -0.08 -5.30
C ARG A 126 11.95 -0.43 -6.76
N GLY A 127 10.99 -1.09 -7.41
CA GLY A 127 11.06 -1.44 -8.82
C GLY A 127 11.09 -0.20 -9.73
N LYS A 128 11.20 -0.43 -11.05
CA LYS A 128 11.13 0.61 -12.10
C LYS A 128 9.92 1.55 -11.89
N ASP A 129 10.10 2.82 -12.30
CA ASP A 129 9.32 4.02 -11.94
C ASP A 129 7.80 3.88 -11.71
N LEU A 130 7.11 3.02 -12.46
CA LEU A 130 5.66 2.83 -12.33
C LEU A 130 5.26 2.09 -11.04
N ARG A 131 5.99 1.04 -10.64
CA ARG A 131 5.70 0.29 -9.40
C ARG A 131 5.87 1.19 -8.18
N ARG A 132 6.89 2.05 -8.21
CA ARG A 132 7.24 3.01 -7.15
C ARG A 132 6.10 3.97 -6.78
N SER A 133 5.23 4.29 -7.75
CA SER A 133 4.13 5.23 -7.52
C SER A 133 2.94 4.58 -6.80
N PHE A 134 2.74 3.28 -7.00
CA PHE A 134 1.69 2.51 -6.34
C PHE A 134 2.13 1.89 -5.01
N THR A 135 3.44 1.73 -4.78
CA THR A 135 3.96 1.27 -3.49
C THR A 135 3.54 2.20 -2.33
N ALA A 136 3.46 3.52 -2.57
CA ALA A 136 3.01 4.48 -1.56
C ALA A 136 1.58 4.21 -1.06
N LEU A 137 0.70 3.69 -1.92
CA LEU A 137 -0.68 3.34 -1.59
C LEU A 137 -0.75 2.18 -0.59
N VAL A 138 0.12 1.18 -0.78
CA VAL A 138 0.24 0.02 0.09
C VAL A 138 0.96 0.40 1.39
N GLU A 139 2.05 1.17 1.31
CA GLU A 139 2.82 1.63 2.47
C GLU A 139 1.98 2.52 3.42
N THR A 140 1.02 3.29 2.90
CA THR A 140 0.11 4.10 3.72
C THR A 140 -0.88 3.23 4.51
N TYR A 141 -1.21 2.04 4.02
CA TYR A 141 -2.04 1.06 4.74
C TYR A 141 -1.23 0.29 5.80
N GLY A 142 -0.01 -0.10 5.45
CA GLY A 142 0.91 -0.76 6.37
C GLY A 142 2.06 -1.47 5.67
N SER A 143 2.97 -2.03 6.46
CA SER A 143 4.04 -2.88 5.96
C SER A 143 3.49 -4.24 5.52
N VAL A 144 3.84 -4.66 4.31
CA VAL A 144 3.48 -5.98 3.76
C VAL A 144 4.27 -7.07 4.48
N PRO A 145 3.64 -8.18 4.93
CA PRO A 145 4.36 -9.35 5.43
C PRO A 145 5.36 -9.90 4.41
N TYR A 146 6.54 -10.33 4.86
CA TYR A 146 7.62 -10.75 3.95
C TYR A 146 7.25 -11.93 3.04
N ALA A 147 6.38 -12.85 3.51
CA ALA A 147 5.94 -14.01 2.74
C ALA A 147 4.88 -13.68 1.67
N ASP A 148 4.26 -12.50 1.77
CA ASP A 148 3.13 -12.11 0.93
C ASP A 148 3.58 -11.57 -0.43
N VAL A 149 2.75 -11.84 -1.45
CA VAL A 149 2.92 -11.26 -2.77
C VAL A 149 2.63 -9.76 -2.70
N ASP A 150 3.56 -8.95 -3.21
CA ASP A 150 3.39 -7.50 -3.34
C ASP A 150 2.19 -7.18 -4.25
N PRO A 151 1.06 -6.66 -3.72
CA PRO A 151 -0.12 -6.37 -4.52
C PRO A 151 -0.09 -4.97 -5.12
N SER A 152 1.00 -4.19 -4.96
CA SER A 152 1.04 -2.76 -5.33
C SER A 152 0.51 -2.45 -6.73
N VAL A 153 0.83 -3.28 -7.72
CA VAL A 153 0.36 -3.07 -9.10
C VAL A 153 -1.13 -3.38 -9.24
N LEU A 154 -1.60 -4.48 -8.66
CA LEU A 154 -3.00 -4.88 -8.69
C LEU A 154 -3.87 -3.85 -7.95
N ALA A 155 -3.41 -3.43 -6.79
CA ALA A 155 -3.92 -2.35 -5.96
C ALA A 155 -4.07 -1.06 -6.77
N GLY A 156 -2.98 -0.59 -7.38
CA GLY A 156 -2.98 0.61 -8.22
C GLY A 156 -3.97 0.56 -9.39
N ILE A 157 -4.05 -0.59 -10.09
CA ILE A 157 -5.01 -0.78 -11.19
C ILE A 157 -6.45 -0.77 -10.65
N ALA A 158 -6.73 -1.49 -9.56
CA ALA A 158 -8.04 -1.53 -8.94
C ALA A 158 -8.50 -0.15 -8.50
N TYR A 159 -7.62 0.62 -7.83
CA TYR A 159 -7.88 2.00 -7.45
C TYR A 159 -8.25 2.86 -8.66
N VAL A 160 -7.41 2.83 -9.71
CA VAL A 160 -7.61 3.66 -10.91
C VAL A 160 -8.95 3.36 -11.57
N LEU A 161 -9.33 2.08 -11.64
CA LEU A 161 -10.62 1.65 -12.18
C LEU A 161 -11.80 2.06 -11.30
N MET A 162 -11.71 1.88 -9.97
CA MET A 162 -12.74 2.30 -9.03
C MET A 162 -12.96 3.81 -9.08
N PHE A 163 -11.87 4.58 -9.06
CA PHE A 163 -11.92 6.03 -9.21
C PHE A 163 -12.57 6.45 -10.52
N GLY A 164 -12.16 5.84 -11.64
CA GLY A 164 -12.71 6.14 -12.96
C GLY A 164 -14.22 5.89 -13.04
N MET A 165 -14.72 4.80 -12.45
CA MET A 165 -16.14 4.48 -12.41
C MET A 165 -16.95 5.47 -11.54
N MET A 166 -16.36 5.97 -10.46
CA MET A 166 -17.01 6.91 -9.54
C MET A 166 -17.02 8.34 -10.08
N PHE A 167 -15.97 8.73 -10.81
CA PHE A 167 -15.77 10.09 -11.29
C PHE A 167 -16.27 10.31 -12.71
N GLY A 168 -16.28 9.29 -13.57
CA GLY A 168 -17.20 9.17 -14.71
C GLY A 168 -17.40 10.32 -15.69
N ASP A 169 -16.47 11.28 -15.87
CA ASP A 169 -16.63 12.42 -16.81
C ASP A 169 -15.37 12.61 -17.66
N ALA A 170 -15.56 12.73 -18.99
CA ALA A 170 -14.47 12.85 -19.95
C ALA A 170 -13.77 14.22 -19.93
N GLY A 171 -14.51 15.30 -19.67
CA GLY A 171 -13.96 16.65 -19.54
C GLY A 171 -13.15 16.81 -18.26
N HIS A 172 -13.72 16.40 -17.13
CA HIS A 172 -13.02 16.40 -15.85
C HIS A 172 -11.84 15.41 -15.83
N GLY A 173 -11.97 14.24 -16.48
CA GLY A 173 -10.88 13.28 -16.64
C GLY A 173 -9.71 13.84 -17.47
N ALA A 174 -9.99 14.60 -18.52
CA ALA A 174 -8.96 15.32 -19.28
C ALA A 174 -8.25 16.38 -18.43
N LEU A 175 -8.98 17.09 -17.57
CA LEU A 175 -8.37 18.04 -16.63
C LEU A 175 -7.41 17.35 -15.64
N LEU A 176 -7.76 16.15 -15.15
CA LEU A 176 -6.87 15.34 -14.30
C LEU A 176 -5.61 14.90 -15.06
N VAL A 177 -5.73 14.51 -16.32
CA VAL A 177 -4.56 14.13 -17.14
C VAL A 177 -3.62 15.32 -17.33
N VAL A 178 -4.16 16.49 -17.66
CA VAL A 178 -3.38 17.74 -17.78
C VAL A 178 -2.70 18.08 -16.46
N LEU A 179 -3.43 17.99 -15.34
CA LEU A 179 -2.88 18.21 -14.00
C LEU A 179 -1.74 17.23 -13.69
N GLY A 180 -1.90 15.94 -14.00
CA GLY A 180 -0.90 14.91 -13.79
C GLY A 180 0.38 15.14 -14.61
N PHE A 181 0.27 15.56 -15.87
CA PHE A 181 1.45 15.97 -16.65
C PHE A 181 2.09 17.26 -16.11
N GLY A 182 1.31 18.20 -15.60
CA GLY A 182 1.82 19.38 -14.89
C GLY A 182 2.63 19.03 -13.64
N MET A 183 2.16 18.05 -12.85
CA MET A 183 2.89 17.50 -11.70
C MET A 183 4.21 16.85 -12.12
N ARG A 184 4.23 16.14 -13.24
CA ARG A 184 5.47 15.57 -13.82
C ARG A 184 6.45 16.65 -14.26
N ALA A 185 5.97 17.75 -14.83
CA ALA A 185 6.79 18.86 -15.28
C ALA A 185 7.32 19.76 -14.13
N GLY A 186 6.85 19.56 -12.89
CA GLY A 186 7.29 20.33 -11.71
C GLY A 186 6.81 21.79 -11.72
N ARG A 187 5.79 22.12 -12.53
CA ARG A 187 5.23 23.47 -12.64
C ARG A 187 3.73 23.41 -12.35
N PRO A 188 3.22 24.09 -11.29
CA PRO A 188 3.89 25.00 -10.33
C PRO A 188 4.71 24.31 -9.22
N ARG A 189 5.61 25.06 -8.53
CA ARG A 189 6.48 24.55 -7.44
C ARG A 189 5.70 23.86 -6.30
N VAL A 190 4.45 24.24 -6.08
CA VAL A 190 3.55 23.62 -5.09
C VAL A 190 3.24 22.15 -5.44
N LEU A 191 3.12 21.84 -6.74
CA LEU A 191 2.87 20.49 -7.25
C LEU A 191 4.14 19.62 -7.31
N ALA A 192 5.33 20.22 -7.26
CA ALA A 192 6.61 19.48 -7.28
C ALA A 192 6.77 18.54 -6.07
N ARG A 193 6.15 18.87 -4.93
CA ARG A 193 6.10 17.99 -3.74
C ARG A 193 5.36 16.68 -4.02
N PHE A 194 4.37 16.73 -4.92
CA PHE A 194 3.54 15.60 -5.29
C PHE A 194 3.97 14.92 -6.60
N HIS A 195 5.15 15.23 -7.14
CA HIS A 195 5.62 14.63 -8.38
C HIS A 195 5.52 13.10 -8.36
N LYS A 196 5.77 12.44 -7.23
CA LYS A 196 5.69 10.97 -7.09
C LYS A 196 4.30 10.39 -7.40
N ALA A 197 3.24 11.16 -7.26
CA ALA A 197 1.86 10.73 -7.52
C ALA A 197 1.40 10.99 -8.97
N TRP A 198 2.26 11.53 -9.84
CA TRP A 198 1.88 11.88 -11.22
C TRP A 198 1.28 10.70 -12.02
N PRO A 199 1.81 9.45 -11.98
CA PRO A 199 1.26 8.36 -12.78
C PRO A 199 -0.12 7.93 -12.31
N PHE A 200 -0.37 8.07 -11.01
CA PHE A 200 -1.63 7.75 -10.38
C PHE A 200 -2.72 8.71 -10.83
N VAL A 201 -2.45 10.01 -10.79
CA VAL A 201 -3.39 11.05 -11.24
C VAL A 201 -3.66 10.92 -12.74
N VAL A 202 -2.63 10.67 -13.56
CA VAL A 202 -2.82 10.43 -15.01
C VAL A 202 -3.62 9.15 -15.26
N GLY A 203 -3.32 8.05 -14.56
CA GLY A 203 -4.05 6.79 -14.68
C GLY A 203 -5.53 6.96 -14.33
N SER A 204 -5.82 7.60 -13.20
CA SER A 204 -7.19 7.93 -12.77
C SER A 204 -7.91 8.85 -13.76
N GLY A 205 -7.24 9.85 -14.31
CA GLY A 205 -7.82 10.72 -15.34
C GLY A 205 -8.10 9.98 -16.65
N LEU A 206 -7.21 9.09 -17.10
CA LEU A 206 -7.45 8.25 -18.28
C LEU A 206 -8.64 7.30 -18.06
N ALA A 207 -8.74 6.67 -16.89
CA ALA A 207 -9.87 5.82 -16.56
C ALA A 207 -11.18 6.62 -16.51
N ALA A 208 -11.17 7.81 -15.92
CA ALA A 208 -12.31 8.73 -15.91
C ALA A 208 -12.75 9.14 -17.32
N ILE A 209 -11.81 9.36 -18.26
CA ILE A 209 -12.15 9.59 -19.66
C ILE A 209 -12.87 8.38 -20.25
N VAL A 210 -12.34 7.17 -20.05
CA VAL A 210 -12.97 5.95 -20.58
C VAL A 210 -14.40 5.79 -20.04
N PHE A 211 -14.59 5.89 -18.72
CA PHE A 211 -15.93 5.78 -18.12
C PHE A 211 -16.85 6.96 -18.48
N GLY A 212 -16.32 8.18 -18.60
CA GLY A 212 -17.09 9.34 -19.04
C GLY A 212 -17.55 9.24 -20.48
N LEU A 213 -16.74 8.66 -21.38
CA LEU A 213 -17.19 8.32 -22.73
C LEU A 213 -18.29 7.23 -22.70
N LEU A 214 -18.16 6.22 -21.84
CA LEU A 214 -19.18 5.17 -21.68
C LEU A 214 -20.51 5.73 -21.13
N TYR A 215 -20.45 6.70 -20.22
CA TYR A 215 -21.61 7.38 -19.66
C TYR A 215 -22.18 8.48 -20.56
N GLY A 216 -21.37 9.04 -21.46
CA GLY A 216 -21.72 10.16 -22.33
C GLY A 216 -21.63 11.52 -21.65
N GLU A 217 -20.77 11.66 -20.62
CA GLU A 217 -20.63 12.87 -19.82
C GLU A 217 -19.35 13.64 -20.19
N PHE A 218 -19.49 14.94 -20.48
CA PHE A 218 -18.38 15.85 -20.76
C PHE A 218 -18.68 17.21 -20.13
N PHE A 219 -18.09 17.49 -18.96
CA PHE A 219 -18.47 18.62 -18.09
C PHE A 219 -19.99 18.63 -17.80
N GLY A 220 -20.52 17.46 -17.46
CA GLY A 220 -21.96 17.20 -17.33
C GLY A 220 -22.66 16.79 -18.65
N PRO A 221 -24.00 16.78 -18.68
CA PRO A 221 -24.80 16.32 -19.82
C PRO A 221 -24.89 17.37 -20.93
N THR A 222 -23.74 17.78 -21.46
CA THR A 222 -23.61 18.81 -22.51
C THR A 222 -24.04 18.33 -23.90
N GLY A 223 -24.23 17.01 -24.09
CA GLY A 223 -24.63 16.39 -25.35
C GLY A 223 -23.53 16.35 -26.43
N VAL A 224 -22.30 16.74 -26.07
CA VAL A 224 -21.13 16.73 -26.99
C VAL A 224 -20.69 15.29 -27.30
N VAL A 225 -20.86 14.38 -26.34
CA VAL A 225 -20.51 12.96 -26.45
C VAL A 225 -21.79 12.13 -26.43
N PRO A 226 -22.02 11.21 -27.39
CA PRO A 226 -23.17 10.32 -27.34
C PRO A 226 -23.01 9.32 -26.18
N VAL A 227 -24.13 8.95 -25.55
CA VAL A 227 -24.15 7.88 -24.54
C VAL A 227 -23.79 6.55 -25.21
N LEU A 228 -22.55 6.09 -25.01
CA LEU A 228 -22.05 4.88 -25.66
C LEU A 228 -22.53 3.59 -24.97
N TRP A 229 -22.77 3.63 -23.66
CA TRP A 229 -23.18 2.44 -22.91
C TRP A 229 -24.36 2.68 -21.96
N LEU A 230 -24.20 3.56 -20.97
CA LEU A 230 -25.18 3.65 -19.89
C LEU A 230 -25.27 5.07 -19.33
N ALA A 231 -26.45 5.68 -19.39
CA ALA A 231 -26.73 6.94 -18.70
C ALA A 231 -26.94 6.69 -17.20
N PRO A 232 -26.05 7.16 -16.30
CA PRO A 232 -26.10 6.85 -14.87
C PRO A 232 -27.43 7.23 -14.21
N LEU A 233 -28.00 8.37 -14.58
CA LEU A 233 -29.25 8.90 -14.03
C LEU A 233 -30.50 8.16 -14.52
N ASP A 234 -30.47 7.62 -15.73
CA ASP A 234 -31.64 6.94 -16.32
C ASP A 234 -31.73 5.48 -15.86
N GLN A 235 -30.60 4.86 -15.54
CA GLN A 235 -30.52 3.44 -15.14
C GLN A 235 -29.72 3.22 -13.85
N PRO A 236 -30.15 3.78 -12.70
CA PRO A 236 -29.41 3.67 -11.44
C PRO A 236 -29.28 2.22 -10.94
N VAL A 237 -30.31 1.40 -11.14
CA VAL A 237 -30.30 -0.02 -10.74
C VAL A 237 -29.25 -0.81 -11.54
N THR A 238 -29.14 -0.56 -12.84
CA THR A 238 -28.15 -1.21 -13.70
C THR A 238 -26.74 -0.78 -13.31
N LEU A 239 -26.52 0.50 -13.00
CA LEU A 239 -25.23 0.98 -12.49
C LEU A 239 -24.84 0.29 -11.18
N MET A 240 -25.79 0.14 -10.24
CA MET A 240 -25.56 -0.61 -9.01
C MET A 240 -25.21 -2.08 -9.27
N ALA A 241 -25.91 -2.74 -10.20
CA ALA A 241 -25.62 -4.13 -10.58
C ALA A 241 -24.22 -4.27 -11.20
N VAL A 242 -23.81 -3.33 -12.05
CA VAL A 242 -22.46 -3.28 -12.62
C VAL A 242 -21.40 -3.05 -11.53
N ALA A 243 -21.64 -2.12 -10.61
CA ALA A 243 -20.76 -1.85 -9.48
C ALA A 243 -20.58 -3.08 -8.58
N LEU A 244 -21.67 -3.81 -8.29
CA LEU A 244 -21.62 -5.09 -7.58
C LEU A 244 -20.82 -6.14 -8.36
N GLY A 245 -21.02 -6.25 -9.68
CA GLY A 245 -20.29 -7.18 -10.53
C GLY A 245 -18.78 -6.90 -10.56
N VAL A 246 -18.40 -5.63 -10.73
CA VAL A 246 -16.99 -5.21 -10.68
C VAL A 246 -16.40 -5.41 -9.29
N GLY A 247 -17.17 -5.12 -8.24
CA GLY A 247 -16.79 -5.45 -6.86
C GLY A 247 -16.52 -6.94 -6.67
N ALA A 248 -17.38 -7.82 -7.20
CA ALA A 248 -17.18 -9.27 -7.16
C ALA A 248 -15.89 -9.69 -7.86
N VAL A 249 -15.55 -9.07 -9.01
CA VAL A 249 -14.29 -9.33 -9.73
C VAL A 249 -13.08 -8.89 -8.91
N PHE A 250 -13.12 -7.71 -8.29
CA PHE A 250 -12.03 -7.25 -7.42
C PHE A 250 -11.86 -8.13 -6.18
N LEU A 251 -12.96 -8.52 -5.54
CA LEU A 251 -12.94 -9.44 -4.40
C LEU A 251 -12.41 -10.82 -4.80
N ALA A 252 -12.77 -11.33 -5.98
CA ALA A 252 -12.24 -12.59 -6.50
C ALA A 252 -10.73 -12.48 -6.76
N GLY A 253 -10.27 -11.39 -7.37
CA GLY A 253 -8.84 -11.12 -7.55
C GLY A 253 -8.08 -11.06 -6.22
N ALA A 254 -8.62 -10.36 -5.22
CA ALA A 254 -8.04 -10.29 -3.88
C ALA A 254 -7.98 -11.66 -3.20
N GLN A 255 -8.99 -12.51 -3.37
CA GLN A 255 -9.03 -13.88 -2.82
C GLN A 255 -8.05 -14.82 -3.54
N ILE A 256 -7.82 -14.65 -4.84
CA ILE A 256 -6.78 -15.40 -5.57
C ILE A 256 -5.40 -15.06 -4.99
N VAL A 257 -5.09 -13.77 -4.82
CA VAL A 257 -3.82 -13.35 -4.22
C VAL A 257 -3.71 -13.84 -2.77
N GLY A 258 -4.78 -13.70 -1.98
CA GLY A 258 -4.85 -14.21 -0.60
C GLY A 258 -4.59 -15.72 -0.51
N THR A 259 -5.15 -16.51 -1.43
CA THR A 259 -4.92 -17.95 -1.52
C THR A 259 -3.45 -18.27 -1.81
N VAL A 260 -2.81 -17.53 -2.72
CA VAL A 260 -1.38 -17.70 -3.02
C VAL A 260 -0.53 -17.37 -1.81
N ASN A 261 -0.88 -16.33 -1.05
CA ASN A 261 -0.19 -15.94 0.18
C ASN A 261 -0.30 -17.06 1.24
N ARG A 262 -1.52 -17.57 1.51
CA ARG A 262 -1.73 -18.66 2.49
C ARG A 262 -1.00 -19.95 2.11
N TRP A 263 -0.90 -20.26 0.81
CA TRP A 263 -0.10 -21.39 0.35
C TRP A 263 1.38 -21.18 0.70
N ARG A 264 1.93 -19.98 0.46
CA ARG A 264 3.32 -19.67 0.79
C ARG A 264 3.62 -19.71 2.29
N GLU A 265 2.67 -19.34 3.14
CA GLU A 265 2.84 -19.33 4.60
C GLU A 265 2.78 -20.71 5.26
N GLY A 266 1.79 -21.53 4.90
CA GLY A 266 1.46 -22.77 5.65
C GLY A 266 1.16 -23.98 4.78
N GLY A 267 1.34 -23.88 3.46
CA GLY A 267 1.09 -24.96 2.51
C GLY A 267 -0.39 -25.09 2.09
N TRP A 268 -0.69 -26.19 1.39
CA TRP A 268 -2.01 -26.44 0.81
C TRP A 268 -3.17 -26.54 1.82
N PRO A 269 -3.03 -27.11 3.04
CA PRO A 269 -4.17 -27.25 3.95
C PRO A 269 -4.66 -25.90 4.47
N LEU A 270 -3.73 -24.96 4.73
CA LEU A 270 -4.05 -23.61 5.16
C LEU A 270 -4.71 -22.82 4.02
N ALA A 271 -4.21 -22.97 2.78
CA ALA A 271 -4.79 -22.31 1.61
C ALA A 271 -6.23 -22.75 1.33
N LEU A 272 -6.56 -24.03 1.56
CA LEU A 272 -7.92 -24.54 1.32
C LEU A 272 -8.93 -24.11 2.39
N SER A 273 -8.50 -24.12 3.66
CA SER A 273 -9.39 -23.95 4.80
C SER A 273 -9.47 -22.51 5.32
N ALA A 274 -8.53 -21.64 4.95
CA ALA A 274 -8.56 -20.24 5.34
C ALA A 274 -9.74 -19.47 4.70
N PRO A 275 -10.45 -18.61 5.46
CA PRO A 275 -11.50 -17.74 4.91
C PRO A 275 -10.99 -16.68 3.91
N SER A 276 -9.70 -16.38 3.93
CA SER A 276 -9.01 -15.53 2.94
C SER A 276 -8.48 -16.31 1.72
N GLY A 277 -8.63 -17.64 1.74
CA GLY A 277 -8.17 -18.57 0.71
C GLY A 277 -9.31 -19.16 -0.13
N VAL A 278 -9.20 -20.46 -0.46
CA VAL A 278 -10.16 -21.14 -1.34
C VAL A 278 -11.56 -21.18 -0.74
N ALA A 279 -11.69 -21.33 0.59
CA ALA A 279 -12.99 -21.34 1.24
C ALA A 279 -13.77 -20.03 1.02
N GLY A 280 -13.11 -18.88 1.22
CA GLY A 280 -13.72 -17.56 0.96
C GLY A 280 -14.03 -17.32 -0.52
N GLY A 281 -13.13 -17.74 -1.40
CA GLY A 281 -13.33 -17.72 -2.85
C GLY A 281 -14.55 -18.55 -3.29
N ALA A 282 -14.73 -19.75 -2.71
CA ALA A 282 -15.88 -20.61 -2.97
C ALA A 282 -17.19 -20.00 -2.45
N LEU A 283 -17.18 -19.36 -1.27
CA LEU A 283 -18.36 -18.65 -0.77
C LEU A 283 -18.77 -17.50 -1.71
N LEU A 284 -17.81 -16.70 -2.17
CA LEU A 284 -18.07 -15.60 -3.11
C LEU A 284 -18.56 -16.12 -4.47
N ALA A 285 -17.90 -17.15 -5.01
CA ALA A 285 -18.26 -17.75 -6.29
C ALA A 285 -19.65 -18.41 -6.23
N GLY A 286 -19.95 -19.14 -5.16
CA GLY A 286 -21.25 -19.76 -4.93
C GLY A 286 -22.37 -18.71 -4.86
N LEU A 287 -22.16 -17.64 -4.09
CA LEU A 287 -23.10 -16.51 -4.04
C LEU A 287 -23.29 -15.86 -5.41
N GLY A 288 -22.21 -15.62 -6.15
CA GLY A 288 -22.25 -15.05 -7.50
C GLY A 288 -23.03 -15.93 -8.49
N LEU A 289 -22.82 -17.24 -8.47
CA LEU A 289 -23.54 -18.20 -9.33
C LEU A 289 -25.04 -18.25 -9.00
N ILE A 290 -25.41 -18.18 -7.71
CA ILE A 290 -26.81 -18.12 -7.28
C ILE A 290 -27.47 -16.84 -7.83
N VAL A 291 -26.82 -15.69 -7.68
CA VAL A 291 -27.34 -14.41 -8.17
C VAL A 291 -27.47 -14.41 -9.71
N LEU A 292 -26.47 -14.91 -10.42
CA LEU A 292 -26.49 -15.04 -11.88
C LEU A 292 -27.60 -16.01 -12.35
N GLY A 293 -27.73 -17.16 -11.69
CA GLY A 293 -28.76 -18.15 -11.97
C GLY A 293 -30.18 -17.61 -11.74
N ALA A 294 -30.37 -16.85 -10.66
CA ALA A 294 -31.64 -16.18 -10.38
C ALA A 294 -31.99 -15.12 -11.43
N ASN A 295 -31.02 -14.30 -11.85
CA ASN A 295 -31.24 -13.26 -12.86
C ASN A 295 -31.56 -13.84 -14.25
N GLY A 296 -30.82 -14.89 -14.66
CA GLY A 296 -31.05 -15.56 -15.94
C GLY A 296 -32.14 -16.65 -15.92
N ARG A 297 -32.81 -16.86 -14.77
CA ARG A 297 -33.80 -17.94 -14.54
C ARG A 297 -33.27 -19.34 -14.88
N LEU A 298 -31.98 -19.59 -14.68
CA LEU A 298 -31.35 -20.89 -14.91
C LEU A 298 -31.24 -21.67 -13.59
N GLY A 299 -32.16 -22.60 -13.35
CA GLY A 299 -32.20 -23.38 -12.11
C GLY A 299 -30.93 -24.20 -11.84
N TRP A 300 -30.26 -24.71 -12.88
CA TRP A 300 -29.03 -25.50 -12.72
C TRP A 300 -27.86 -24.67 -12.18
N LEU A 301 -27.77 -23.38 -12.54
CA LEU A 301 -26.76 -22.46 -12.01
C LEU A 301 -26.97 -22.20 -10.51
N ILE A 302 -28.24 -22.10 -10.08
CA ILE A 302 -28.58 -21.91 -8.67
C ILE A 302 -28.15 -23.15 -7.86
N VAL A 303 -28.45 -24.35 -8.36
CA VAL A 303 -28.04 -25.60 -7.70
C VAL A 303 -26.51 -25.72 -7.66
N ALA A 304 -25.82 -25.46 -8.78
CA ALA A 304 -24.36 -25.47 -8.82
C ALA A 304 -23.74 -24.45 -7.84
N GLY A 305 -24.27 -23.22 -7.80
CA GLY A 305 -23.84 -22.19 -6.87
C GLY A 305 -24.06 -22.57 -5.41
N ALA A 306 -25.21 -23.17 -5.09
CA ALA A 306 -25.49 -23.68 -3.75
C ALA A 306 -24.52 -24.78 -3.32
N LEU A 307 -24.19 -25.72 -4.22
CA LEU A 307 -23.20 -26.77 -3.94
C LEU A 307 -21.81 -26.20 -3.67
N VAL A 308 -21.36 -25.23 -4.48
CA VAL A 308 -20.08 -24.55 -4.30
C VAL A 308 -20.06 -23.77 -2.98
N MET A 309 -21.14 -23.07 -2.65
CA MET A 309 -21.26 -22.32 -1.39
C MET A 309 -21.21 -23.25 -0.17
N VAL A 310 -21.96 -24.36 -0.19
CA VAL A 310 -21.94 -25.37 0.88
C VAL A 310 -20.54 -25.99 1.03
N GLY A 311 -19.86 -26.28 -0.08
CA GLY A 311 -18.46 -26.73 -0.05
C GLY A 311 -17.52 -25.70 0.59
N GLY A 312 -17.66 -24.42 0.25
CA GLY A 312 -16.92 -23.32 0.87
C GLY A 312 -17.18 -23.20 2.38
N VAL A 313 -18.44 -23.30 2.79
CA VAL A 313 -18.84 -23.32 4.22
C VAL A 313 -18.18 -24.49 4.95
N ALA A 314 -18.21 -25.70 4.38
CA ALA A 314 -17.61 -26.88 5.00
C ALA A 314 -16.08 -26.75 5.15
N LEU A 315 -15.40 -26.22 4.12
CA LEU A 315 -13.95 -25.98 4.17
C LEU A 315 -13.59 -24.92 5.22
N ALA A 316 -14.34 -23.81 5.27
CA ALA A 316 -14.16 -22.77 6.30
C ALA A 316 -14.37 -23.35 7.70
N TYR A 317 -15.44 -24.14 7.89
CA TYR A 317 -15.74 -24.79 9.17
C TYR A 317 -14.60 -25.69 9.66
N ILE A 318 -14.02 -26.50 8.76
CA ILE A 318 -12.86 -27.35 9.08
C ILE A 318 -11.65 -26.49 9.50
N GLY A 319 -11.39 -25.38 8.80
CA GLY A 319 -10.32 -24.44 9.13
C GLY A 319 -10.47 -23.82 10.50
N PHE A 320 -11.65 -23.30 10.80
CA PHE A 320 -11.95 -22.69 12.10
C PHE A 320 -11.92 -23.71 13.23
N LEU A 321 -12.42 -24.93 13.00
CA LEU A 321 -12.35 -25.99 14.00
C LEU A 321 -10.89 -26.40 14.29
N ALA A 322 -10.04 -26.47 13.25
CA ALA A 322 -8.61 -26.75 13.41
C ALA A 322 -7.90 -25.63 14.21
N ALA A 323 -8.29 -24.38 14.04
CA ALA A 323 -7.76 -23.24 14.78
C ALA A 323 -8.25 -23.19 16.24
N ALA A 324 -9.51 -23.50 16.49
CA ALA A 324 -10.13 -23.45 17.83
C ALA A 324 -9.75 -24.64 18.73
N GLY A 325 -9.19 -25.72 18.16
CA GLY A 325 -8.73 -26.90 18.91
C GLY A 325 -9.81 -27.97 19.08
N ARG A 326 -9.89 -28.61 20.25
CA ARG A 326 -10.81 -29.74 20.52
C ARG A 326 -11.77 -29.42 21.66
N GLY A 327 -13.02 -29.87 21.53
CA GLY A 327 -14.06 -29.77 22.56
C GLY A 327 -15.32 -29.06 22.07
N ALA A 328 -16.36 -29.05 22.91
CA ALA A 328 -17.63 -28.40 22.58
C ALA A 328 -17.48 -26.89 22.32
N ALA A 329 -16.57 -26.23 23.05
CA ALA A 329 -16.26 -24.81 22.85
C ALA A 329 -15.70 -24.51 21.44
N ALA A 330 -14.85 -25.40 20.91
CA ALA A 330 -14.28 -25.25 19.57
C ALA A 330 -15.36 -25.37 18.48
N VAL A 331 -16.30 -26.30 18.64
CA VAL A 331 -17.46 -26.45 17.74
C VAL A 331 -18.33 -25.19 17.74
N THR A 332 -18.61 -24.64 18.92
CA THR A 332 -19.41 -23.40 19.02
C THR A 332 -18.69 -22.20 18.41
N GLN A 333 -17.38 -22.05 18.66
CA GLN A 333 -16.59 -20.97 18.09
C GLN A 333 -16.53 -21.07 16.55
N ALA A 334 -16.20 -22.25 16.01
CA ALA A 334 -16.15 -22.47 14.56
C ALA A 334 -17.51 -22.19 13.90
N SER A 335 -18.62 -22.53 14.55
CA SER A 335 -19.97 -22.23 14.04
C SER A 335 -20.24 -20.72 13.94
N VAL A 336 -19.84 -19.96 14.96
CA VAL A 336 -19.97 -18.49 14.98
C VAL A 336 -19.09 -17.86 13.90
N GLU A 337 -17.85 -18.33 13.75
CA GLU A 337 -16.90 -17.81 12.76
C GLU A 337 -17.34 -18.09 11.32
N VAL A 338 -17.92 -19.27 11.03
CA VAL A 338 -18.52 -19.56 9.72
C VAL A 338 -19.71 -18.66 9.43
N PHE A 339 -20.58 -18.45 10.42
CA PHE A 339 -21.72 -17.55 10.27
C PHE A 339 -21.27 -16.12 9.95
N ASP A 340 -20.27 -15.61 10.69
CA ASP A 340 -19.64 -14.33 10.41
C ASP A 340 -19.02 -14.30 9.00
N ALA A 341 -18.30 -15.36 8.59
CA ALA A 341 -17.69 -15.44 7.27
C ALA A 341 -18.72 -15.31 6.14
N VAL A 342 -19.86 -16.00 6.23
CA VAL A 342 -20.94 -15.91 5.23
C VAL A 342 -21.55 -14.51 5.19
N LEU A 343 -21.87 -13.93 6.34
CA LEU A 343 -22.40 -12.56 6.41
C LEU A 343 -21.42 -11.53 5.84
N ARG A 344 -20.13 -11.69 6.16
CA ARG A 344 -19.05 -10.81 5.71
C ARG A 344 -18.87 -10.83 4.20
N VAL A 345 -19.01 -11.98 3.53
CA VAL A 345 -18.96 -12.04 2.06
C VAL A 345 -20.06 -11.17 1.44
N GLY A 346 -21.30 -11.28 1.92
CA GLY A 346 -22.42 -10.47 1.45
C GLY A 346 -22.24 -8.98 1.74
N ALA A 347 -21.87 -8.62 2.98
CA ALA A 347 -21.67 -7.23 3.40
C ALA A 347 -20.55 -6.55 2.58
N ASN A 348 -19.45 -7.25 2.33
CA ASN A 348 -18.34 -6.72 1.53
C ASN A 348 -18.75 -6.50 0.08
N LEU A 349 -19.53 -7.41 -0.51
CA LEU A 349 -20.05 -7.24 -1.87
C LEU A 349 -20.98 -6.03 -1.96
N VAL A 350 -21.90 -5.87 -1.00
CA VAL A 350 -22.81 -4.73 -0.91
C VAL A 350 -22.05 -3.41 -0.73
N SER A 351 -20.89 -3.40 -0.05
CA SER A 351 -20.07 -2.18 0.09
C SER A 351 -19.68 -1.56 -1.26
N PHE A 352 -19.52 -2.37 -2.33
CA PHE A 352 -19.22 -1.87 -3.67
C PHE A 352 -20.36 -1.12 -4.34
N THR A 353 -21.60 -1.21 -3.85
CA THR A 353 -22.70 -0.32 -4.31
C THR A 353 -22.35 1.16 -4.17
N ARG A 354 -21.42 1.48 -3.26
CA ARG A 354 -20.84 2.81 -3.11
C ARG A 354 -20.22 3.36 -4.40
N LEU A 355 -19.61 2.50 -5.24
CA LEU A 355 -19.07 2.92 -6.54
C LEU A 355 -20.17 3.56 -7.40
N ALA A 356 -21.34 2.90 -7.46
CA ALA A 356 -22.51 3.40 -8.18
C ALA A 356 -23.12 4.65 -7.53
N ALA A 357 -23.21 4.69 -6.19
CA ALA A 357 -23.79 5.82 -5.47
C ALA A 357 -23.01 7.13 -5.73
N PHE A 358 -21.67 7.05 -5.74
CA PHE A 358 -20.84 8.22 -6.04
C PHE A 358 -20.84 8.58 -7.53
N GLY A 359 -20.84 7.61 -8.44
CA GLY A 359 -21.04 7.88 -9.87
C GLY A 359 -22.39 8.57 -10.15
N LEU A 360 -23.46 8.14 -9.48
CA LEU A 360 -24.78 8.78 -9.58
C LEU A 360 -24.77 10.21 -9.01
N THR A 361 -24.08 10.41 -7.89
CA THR A 361 -23.96 11.74 -7.27
C THR A 361 -23.20 12.70 -8.19
N HIS A 362 -22.11 12.23 -8.82
CA HIS A 362 -21.35 12.98 -9.81
C HIS A 362 -22.24 13.42 -10.99
N ALA A 363 -22.93 12.46 -11.61
CA ALA A 363 -23.85 12.72 -12.70
C ALA A 363 -24.98 13.70 -12.31
N ALA A 364 -25.52 13.56 -11.10
CA ALA A 364 -26.57 14.44 -10.59
C ALA A 364 -26.08 15.87 -10.36
N LEU A 365 -24.91 16.07 -9.76
CA LEU A 365 -24.32 17.39 -9.53
C LEU A 365 -23.95 18.06 -10.86
N GLY A 366 -23.35 17.31 -11.80
CA GLY A 366 -23.08 17.77 -13.15
C GLY A 366 -24.34 18.24 -13.89
N LYS A 367 -25.44 17.48 -13.76
CA LYS A 367 -26.76 17.87 -14.30
C LYS A 367 -27.29 19.14 -13.66
N ILE A 368 -27.21 19.31 -12.34
CA ILE A 368 -27.68 20.51 -11.64
C ILE A 368 -26.91 21.76 -12.13
N VAL A 369 -25.59 21.66 -12.28
CA VAL A 369 -24.75 22.77 -12.79
C VAL A 369 -25.13 23.10 -14.24
N TRP A 370 -25.36 22.09 -15.08
CA TRP A 370 -25.76 22.26 -16.46
C TRP A 370 -27.15 22.90 -16.59
N ASP A 371 -28.16 22.37 -15.92
CA ASP A 371 -29.53 22.87 -15.97
C ASP A 371 -29.63 24.33 -15.46
N GLY A 372 -28.90 24.65 -14.39
CA GLY A 372 -28.79 26.02 -13.87
C GLY A 372 -28.12 26.98 -14.87
N THR A 373 -27.05 26.53 -15.53
CA THR A 373 -26.36 27.30 -16.58
C THR A 373 -27.26 27.53 -17.80
N ALA A 374 -27.91 26.47 -18.29
CA ALA A 374 -28.77 26.50 -19.47
C ALA A 374 -30.01 27.37 -19.23
N GLY A 375 -30.58 27.34 -18.03
CA GLY A 375 -31.68 28.22 -17.63
C GLY A 375 -31.31 29.70 -17.70
N LEU A 376 -30.15 30.08 -17.15
CA LEU A 376 -29.63 31.45 -17.19
C LEU A 376 -29.28 31.87 -18.63
N TRP A 377 -28.72 30.97 -19.43
CA TRP A 377 -28.38 31.25 -20.82
C TRP A 377 -29.60 31.62 -21.67
N ARG A 378 -30.73 30.94 -21.47
CA ARG A 378 -31.99 31.19 -22.22
C ARG A 378 -32.65 32.54 -21.88
N SER A 379 -32.31 33.14 -20.74
CA SER A 379 -32.89 34.43 -20.30
C SER A 379 -32.30 35.66 -21.02
N GLY A 380 -31.13 35.52 -21.67
CA GLY A 380 -30.49 36.56 -22.48
C GLY A 380 -29.92 37.77 -21.70
N GLY A 381 -29.05 38.56 -22.34
CA GLY A 381 -28.52 39.81 -21.79
C GLY A 381 -27.40 39.65 -20.74
N VAL A 382 -27.41 40.49 -19.69
CA VAL A 382 -26.40 40.49 -18.60
C VAL A 382 -26.33 39.13 -17.88
N LEU A 383 -27.41 38.35 -17.91
CA LEU A 383 -27.50 37.01 -17.34
C LEU A 383 -26.66 35.96 -18.10
N MET A 384 -26.21 36.24 -19.33
CA MET A 384 -25.27 35.36 -20.04
C MET A 384 -23.87 35.35 -19.39
N ALA A 385 -23.41 36.51 -18.89
CA ALA A 385 -22.16 36.56 -18.14
C ALA A 385 -22.27 35.80 -16.81
N ALA A 386 -23.44 35.86 -16.17
CA ALA A 386 -23.74 35.06 -14.99
C ALA A 386 -23.79 33.55 -15.31
N ALA A 387 -24.34 33.15 -16.46
CA ALA A 387 -24.35 31.75 -16.89
C ALA A 387 -22.93 31.17 -17.06
N VAL A 388 -22.03 31.90 -17.73
CA VAL A 388 -20.62 31.48 -17.87
C VAL A 388 -19.94 31.38 -16.51
N MET A 389 -20.20 32.32 -15.61
CA MET A 389 -19.64 32.30 -14.25
C MET A 389 -20.13 31.08 -13.46
N VAL A 390 -21.44 30.80 -13.50
CA VAL A 390 -22.04 29.63 -12.84
C VAL A 390 -21.48 28.34 -13.42
N PHE A 391 -21.31 28.24 -14.74
CA PHE A 391 -20.72 27.08 -15.37
C PHE A 391 -19.29 26.83 -14.90
N VAL A 392 -18.43 27.86 -14.94
CA VAL A 392 -17.01 27.72 -14.57
C VAL A 392 -16.87 27.43 -13.09
N VAL A 393 -17.51 28.22 -12.22
CA VAL A 393 -17.42 28.04 -10.77
C VAL A 393 -18.05 26.71 -10.33
N GLY A 394 -19.19 26.35 -10.92
CA GLY A 394 -19.88 25.10 -10.66
C GLY A 394 -19.04 23.88 -11.02
N ASN A 395 -18.46 23.85 -12.22
CA ASN A 395 -17.58 22.75 -12.64
C ASN A 395 -16.30 22.68 -11.81
N VAL A 396 -15.66 23.82 -11.48
CA VAL A 396 -14.46 23.82 -10.63
C VAL A 396 -14.77 23.28 -9.23
N LEU A 397 -15.91 23.69 -8.65
CA LEU A 397 -16.33 23.21 -7.33
C LEU A 397 -16.70 21.73 -7.35
N ALA A 398 -17.49 21.30 -8.33
CA ALA A 398 -17.86 19.90 -8.53
C ALA A 398 -16.61 19.04 -8.68
N PHE A 399 -15.72 19.41 -9.60
CA PHE A 399 -14.43 18.76 -9.82
C PHE A 399 -13.63 18.59 -8.52
N ALA A 400 -13.43 19.68 -7.76
CA ALA A 400 -12.59 19.65 -6.56
C ALA A 400 -13.19 18.78 -5.45
N LEU A 401 -14.50 18.88 -5.21
CA LEU A 401 -15.19 18.11 -4.18
C LEU A 401 -15.28 16.63 -4.56
N GLU A 402 -15.68 16.34 -5.79
CA GLU A 402 -15.95 14.97 -6.24
C GLU A 402 -14.66 14.19 -6.48
N ALA A 403 -13.60 14.82 -7.00
CA ALA A 403 -12.30 14.16 -7.12
C ALA A 403 -11.75 13.76 -5.74
N LEU A 404 -11.91 14.63 -4.73
CA LEU A 404 -11.51 14.33 -3.35
C LEU A 404 -12.34 13.19 -2.76
N VAL A 405 -13.68 13.28 -2.85
CA VAL A 405 -14.60 12.27 -2.31
C VAL A 405 -14.38 10.93 -3.02
N ALA A 406 -14.31 10.91 -4.35
CA ALA A 406 -14.07 9.71 -5.12
C ALA A 406 -12.75 9.04 -4.75
N GLY A 407 -11.67 9.83 -4.60
CA GLY A 407 -10.36 9.32 -4.20
C GLY A 407 -10.36 8.69 -2.80
N VAL A 408 -10.93 9.37 -1.80
CA VAL A 408 -11.02 8.85 -0.43
C VAL A 408 -11.84 7.56 -0.35
N GLN A 409 -12.89 7.46 -1.17
CA GLN A 409 -13.80 6.31 -1.13
C GLN A 409 -13.23 5.11 -1.90
N ALA A 410 -12.47 5.34 -2.98
CA ALA A 410 -11.69 4.30 -3.63
C ALA A 410 -10.61 3.73 -2.67
N LEU A 411 -9.93 4.60 -1.91
CA LEU A 411 -8.99 4.18 -0.84
C LEU A 411 -9.69 3.31 0.22
N ARG A 412 -10.89 3.70 0.64
CA ARG A 412 -11.67 2.94 1.62
C ARG A 412 -11.95 1.53 1.10
N LEU A 413 -12.46 1.39 -0.12
CA LEU A 413 -12.75 0.10 -0.75
C LEU A 413 -11.50 -0.78 -0.87
N GLU A 414 -10.38 -0.16 -1.22
CA GLU A 414 -9.10 -0.86 -1.34
C GLU A 414 -8.60 -1.38 0.02
N TYR A 415 -8.62 -0.54 1.05
CA TYR A 415 -8.07 -0.87 2.36
C TYR A 415 -8.95 -1.85 3.15
N TYR A 416 -10.25 -1.62 3.19
CA TYR A 416 -11.14 -2.40 4.05
C TYR A 416 -11.70 -3.64 3.36
N GLU A 417 -11.86 -3.64 2.03
CA GLU A 417 -12.49 -4.73 1.30
C GLU A 417 -11.50 -5.59 0.50
N LEU A 418 -10.46 -5.00 -0.12
CA LEU A 418 -9.44 -5.77 -0.86
C LEU A 418 -8.25 -6.18 0.03
N PHE A 419 -7.57 -5.23 0.67
CA PHE A 419 -6.32 -5.49 1.41
C PHE A 419 -6.53 -6.36 2.64
N SER A 420 -7.65 -6.22 3.34
CA SER A 420 -8.05 -7.09 4.44
C SER A 420 -8.18 -8.58 4.06
N ARG A 421 -8.26 -8.89 2.75
CA ARG A 421 -8.28 -10.27 2.23
C ARG A 421 -6.92 -10.77 1.79
N ILE A 422 -6.06 -9.86 1.33
CA ILE A 422 -4.72 -10.19 0.86
C ILE A 422 -3.78 -10.40 2.05
N PHE A 423 -3.92 -9.56 3.08
CA PHE A 423 -3.07 -9.53 4.25
C PHE A 423 -3.83 -9.99 5.49
N ALA A 424 -3.30 -10.98 6.22
CA ALA A 424 -3.83 -11.36 7.54
C ALA A 424 -3.23 -10.55 8.69
N GLY A 425 -2.13 -9.83 8.46
CA GLY A 425 -1.43 -9.04 9.45
C GLY A 425 -0.48 -8.03 8.81
N GLN A 426 0.18 -7.21 9.65
CA GLN A 426 1.21 -6.27 9.21
C GLN A 426 2.59 -6.92 9.31
N GLY A 427 3.42 -6.76 8.28
CA GLY A 427 4.82 -7.16 8.31
C GLY A 427 5.68 -6.20 9.12
N ARG A 428 6.95 -6.55 9.36
CA ARG A 428 7.94 -5.62 9.92
C ARG A 428 8.72 -4.95 8.79
N PRO A 429 8.73 -3.61 8.66
CA PRO A 429 9.52 -2.96 7.61
C PRO A 429 11.02 -3.13 7.87
N PHE A 430 11.80 -3.41 6.82
CA PHE A 430 13.25 -3.45 6.93
C PHE A 430 13.84 -2.06 7.15
N ARG A 431 14.64 -1.92 8.20
CA ARG A 431 15.34 -0.68 8.55
C ARG A 431 16.84 -0.96 8.66
N PRO A 432 17.60 -0.77 7.57
CA PRO A 432 19.04 -0.96 7.65
C PRO A 432 19.65 0.10 8.58
N TRP A 433 20.63 -0.32 9.36
CA TRP A 433 21.43 0.60 10.15
C TRP A 433 22.47 1.26 9.25
N HIS A 434 22.40 2.59 9.12
CA HIS A 434 23.33 3.38 8.31
C HIS A 434 23.72 4.66 9.05
N VAL A 435 25.01 4.85 9.24
CA VAL A 435 25.57 6.09 9.81
C VAL A 435 26.69 6.56 8.88
N PRO A 436 26.64 7.80 8.36
CA PRO A 436 27.66 8.33 7.45
C PRO A 436 29.07 8.24 8.06
N THR A 437 30.05 7.78 7.27
CA THR A 437 31.46 7.71 7.69
C THR A 437 32.28 8.88 7.16
N GLU A 438 33.00 9.58 8.02
CA GLU A 438 33.98 10.62 7.64
C GLU A 438 35.32 9.93 7.29
N ARG A 439 35.73 9.98 6.02
CA ARG A 439 37.02 9.47 5.57
C ARG A 439 38.07 10.57 5.66
N THR A 440 39.09 10.39 6.49
CA THR A 440 40.21 11.33 6.64
C THR A 440 41.03 11.38 5.34
N GLY A 441 40.73 12.35 4.48
CA GLY A 441 41.47 12.61 3.26
C GLY A 441 40.75 13.66 2.42
N THR A 442 41.40 14.82 2.25
CA THR A 442 40.97 16.04 1.55
C THR A 442 39.81 16.80 2.20
N GLY A 443 40.15 17.96 2.75
CA GLY A 443 39.19 18.99 3.13
C GLY A 443 38.45 19.48 1.91
N GLU A 444 37.28 18.91 1.68
CA GLU A 444 36.14 19.54 1.04
C GLU A 444 34.92 18.86 1.65
N LEU A 445 34.10 19.64 2.36
CA LEU A 445 32.69 19.31 2.53
C LEU A 445 32.09 19.24 1.12
N GLN A 446 32.29 18.11 0.42
CA GLN A 446 31.49 17.78 -0.73
C GLN A 446 30.10 17.51 -0.19
N SER A 447 29.31 18.57 -0.31
CA SER A 447 27.85 18.60 -0.36
C SER A 447 27.26 17.32 -0.96
N THR A 448 27.06 16.31 -0.14
CA THR A 448 26.04 15.29 -0.39
C THR A 448 24.78 15.61 0.42
N ILE A 449 24.54 16.90 0.69
CA ILE A 449 23.18 17.44 0.81
C ILE A 449 22.70 17.72 -0.62
N SER A 450 22.49 16.68 -1.41
CA SER A 450 21.71 16.77 -2.64
C SER A 450 20.59 15.74 -2.57
N SER A 451 19.52 16.18 -1.92
CA SER A 451 18.14 15.78 -2.20
C SER A 451 17.80 14.29 -2.11
N THR A 452 17.73 13.77 -0.89
CA THR A 452 16.64 12.84 -0.55
C THR A 452 15.67 13.60 0.37
N PRO A 453 14.46 13.99 -0.08
CA PRO A 453 13.51 14.59 0.83
C PRO A 453 12.89 13.47 1.67
N ILE A 454 13.49 13.20 2.84
CA ILE A 454 12.78 12.57 3.95
C ILE A 454 11.95 13.67 4.59
N GLY A 455 10.64 13.56 4.42
CA GLY A 455 9.68 14.48 5.01
C GLY A 455 9.62 14.29 6.52
N ALA A 456 10.40 15.10 7.24
CA ALA A 456 10.07 15.48 8.60
C ALA A 456 9.15 16.72 8.53
N ASN A 457 7.88 16.55 8.86
CA ASN A 457 7.06 17.68 9.31
C ASN A 457 6.14 17.18 10.43
N LEU A 458 6.77 16.93 11.58
CA LEU A 458 6.10 16.93 12.87
C LEU A 458 5.86 18.39 13.26
N GLY A 459 4.62 18.66 13.67
CA GLY A 459 4.10 19.99 13.85
C GLY A 459 4.81 20.83 14.90
N ARG A 460 4.83 22.13 14.64
CA ARG A 460 4.85 23.19 15.66
C ARG A 460 3.93 24.32 15.21
N LYS A 461 2.79 24.41 15.89
CA LYS A 461 2.09 25.67 16.21
C LYS A 461 2.68 26.21 17.53
N PRO A 462 2.50 27.49 17.89
CA PRO A 462 1.22 28.21 17.95
C PRO A 462 0.78 28.88 16.63
#